data_AF-A0A495QQ36-F1
#
_entry.id   AF-A0A495QQ36-F1
#
_cell.length_a   1.000
_cell.length_b   1.000
_cell.length_c   1.000
_cell.angle_alpha   90.00
_cell.angle_beta   90.00
_cell.angle_gamma   90.00
#
_symmetry.space_group_name_H-M   'P 1'
#
loop_
_entity.id
_entity.type
_entity.pdbx_description
1 polymer ?
#
loop_
_entity_poly.entity_id
_entity_poly.type
_entity_poly.pdbx_seq_one_letter_code
_entity_poly.pdbx_strand_id
1 'polypeptide(L)'
;MLRDVARVGPYFEILTGDEVGGAGWQPFPGDSARLVALTGDYAERLGTGERRVAASLLFQGLAARLWSPVVAAAALGVVPDLGGLRWRVEPIALGLVEPRGWRTDDLSWAAERLHVMVVDGLLRPLYASMLTFVNLADGLVWGNAASALAGSLNVGPDDGVRHALVRELFTREPLVGVGEWGPDGFVRRNCCLYYRVPGGGMCGDCGLRPGM
;
A
#
# COMPACT_ATOMS: atom_id res chain seq x y z
N MET A 1 -0.87 8.84 18.51
CA MET A 1 -1.56 8.20 17.37
C MET A 1 -0.59 7.61 16.35
N LEU A 2 0.04 8.38 15.43
CA LEU A 2 0.93 7.78 14.42
C LEU A 2 2.10 6.96 15.02
N ARG A 3 2.68 7.42 16.14
CA ARG A 3 3.69 6.66 16.90
C ARG A 3 3.12 5.37 17.54
N ASP A 4 1.85 5.37 17.93
CA ASP A 4 1.21 4.19 18.53
C ASP A 4 0.88 3.16 17.44
N VAL A 5 0.37 3.63 16.29
CA VAL A 5 0.15 2.83 15.09
C VAL A 5 1.45 2.21 14.58
N ALA A 6 2.57 2.96 14.58
CA ALA A 6 3.88 2.46 14.17
C ALA A 6 4.36 1.25 14.99
N ARG A 7 3.90 1.08 16.24
CA ARG A 7 4.25 -0.09 17.07
C ARG A 7 3.65 -1.39 16.56
N VAL A 8 2.65 -1.34 15.68
CA VAL A 8 2.05 -2.53 15.06
C VAL A 8 3.06 -3.23 14.14
N GLY A 9 3.93 -2.48 13.46
CA GLY A 9 4.99 -3.06 12.65
C GLY A 9 5.60 -2.12 11.62
N PRO A 10 6.62 -2.56 10.88
CA PRO A 10 7.41 -1.71 9.98
C PRO A 10 6.62 -1.14 8.78
N TYR A 11 5.48 -1.72 8.44
CA TYR A 11 4.58 -1.20 7.40
C TYR A 11 3.64 -0.11 7.91
N PHE A 12 3.57 0.12 9.21
CA PHE A 12 2.65 1.05 9.88
C PHE A 12 3.33 2.36 10.29
N GLU A 13 4.59 2.56 9.90
CA GLU A 13 5.35 3.74 10.29
C GLU A 13 5.17 4.88 9.29
N ILE A 14 4.75 6.04 9.81
CA ILE A 14 4.90 7.35 9.16
C ILE A 14 5.74 8.20 10.12
N LEU A 15 6.97 8.53 9.71
CA LEU A 15 7.88 9.38 10.47
C LEU A 15 7.35 10.82 10.49
N THR A 16 7.67 11.57 11.54
CA THR A 16 7.18 12.94 11.72
C THR A 16 8.25 13.86 12.27
N GLY A 17 8.36 15.07 11.75
CA GLY A 17 9.29 16.09 12.26
C GLY A 17 10.11 16.74 11.15
N ASP A 18 10.88 17.76 11.54
CA ASP A 18 11.68 18.56 10.62
C ASP A 18 12.73 17.74 9.86
N GLU A 19 13.19 16.60 10.41
CA GLU A 19 14.10 15.71 9.69
C GLU A 19 13.51 15.15 8.38
N VAL A 20 12.17 15.02 8.30
CA VAL A 20 11.45 14.64 7.07
C VAL A 20 11.53 15.74 6.00
N GLY A 21 11.76 16.99 6.42
CA GLY A 21 12.00 18.12 5.54
C GLY A 21 13.40 18.15 4.93
N GLY A 22 14.33 17.37 5.51
CA GLY A 22 15.76 17.41 5.23
C GLY A 22 16.20 16.68 3.96
N ALA A 23 17.52 16.61 3.78
CA ALA A 23 18.15 15.95 2.64
C ALA A 23 17.77 14.45 2.58
N GLY A 24 17.56 13.95 1.35
CA GLY A 24 17.19 12.55 1.10
C GLY A 24 15.69 12.27 1.08
N TRP A 25 14.87 13.17 1.65
CA TRP A 25 13.42 13.12 1.57
C TRP A 25 12.89 13.87 0.36
N GLN A 26 11.98 13.25 -0.38
CA GLN A 26 11.35 13.86 -1.56
C GLN A 26 9.83 13.66 -1.51
N PRO A 27 9.05 14.47 -2.23
CA PRO A 27 7.62 14.20 -2.41
C PRO A 27 7.39 12.79 -2.94
N PHE A 28 6.34 12.12 -2.47
CA PHE A 28 5.91 10.84 -3.03
C PHE A 28 5.02 11.07 -4.27
N PRO A 29 5.14 10.28 -5.36
CA PRO A 29 6.11 9.21 -5.59
C PRO A 29 7.49 9.72 -6.04
N GLY A 30 7.62 11.02 -6.31
CA GLY A 30 8.89 11.67 -6.67
C GLY A 30 9.33 11.38 -8.10
N ASP A 31 10.64 11.47 -8.34
CA ASP A 31 11.23 11.30 -9.67
C ASP A 31 11.17 9.83 -10.15
N SER A 32 10.68 9.65 -11.38
CA SER A 32 10.69 8.39 -12.13
C SER A 32 12.05 7.70 -12.16
N ALA A 33 13.17 8.44 -12.27
CA ALA A 33 14.51 7.84 -12.32
C ALA A 33 14.84 7.06 -11.03
N ARG A 34 14.36 7.54 -9.88
CA ARG A 34 14.52 6.83 -8.60
C ARG A 34 13.63 5.60 -8.51
N LEU A 35 12.43 5.63 -9.09
CA LEU A 35 11.58 4.44 -9.18
C LEU A 35 12.19 3.38 -10.09
N VAL A 36 12.85 3.77 -11.18
CA VAL A 36 13.61 2.87 -12.05
C VAL A 36 14.74 2.20 -11.26
N ALA A 37 15.57 2.99 -10.58
CA ALA A 37 16.68 2.48 -9.78
C ALA A 37 16.18 1.53 -8.68
N LEU A 38 15.17 1.95 -7.90
CA LEU A 38 14.58 1.14 -6.84
C LEU A 38 13.98 -0.16 -7.37
N THR A 39 13.36 -0.14 -8.56
CA THR A 39 12.85 -1.35 -9.21
C THR A 39 13.99 -2.30 -9.60
N GLY A 40 15.12 -1.76 -10.08
CA GLY A 40 16.34 -2.51 -10.37
C GLY A 40 16.89 -3.21 -9.11
N ASP A 41 17.10 -2.46 -8.03
CA ASP A 41 17.57 -3.00 -6.76
C ASP A 41 16.62 -4.08 -6.21
N TYR A 42 15.31 -3.88 -6.36
CA TYR A 42 14.31 -4.88 -5.98
C TYR A 42 14.42 -6.15 -6.84
N ALA A 43 14.68 -6.01 -8.15
CA ALA A 43 14.86 -7.14 -9.05
C ALA A 43 16.10 -7.97 -8.67
N GLU A 44 17.21 -7.29 -8.36
CA GLU A 44 18.45 -7.93 -7.90
C GLU A 44 18.23 -8.69 -6.58
N ARG A 45 17.60 -8.05 -5.59
CA ARG A 45 17.28 -8.68 -4.30
C ARG A 45 16.36 -9.89 -4.43
N LEU A 46 15.42 -9.84 -5.38
CA LEU A 46 14.51 -10.95 -5.70
C LEU A 46 15.17 -12.00 -6.62
N GLY A 47 16.36 -11.74 -7.15
CA GLY A 47 17.02 -12.61 -8.12
C GLY A 47 16.25 -12.78 -9.44
N THR A 48 15.37 -11.85 -9.81
CA THR A 48 14.53 -11.96 -11.01
C THR A 48 15.06 -11.10 -12.16
N GLY A 49 15.10 -11.68 -13.38
CA GLY A 49 15.36 -10.92 -14.61
C GLY A 49 14.12 -10.17 -15.14
N GLU A 50 12.94 -10.41 -14.57
CA GLU A 50 11.70 -9.79 -15.03
C GLU A 50 11.42 -8.48 -14.29
N ARG A 51 11.74 -7.35 -14.93
CA ARG A 51 11.48 -6.00 -14.39
C ARG A 51 10.03 -5.82 -13.90
N ARG A 52 9.05 -6.38 -14.61
CA ARG A 52 7.63 -6.29 -14.23
C ARG A 52 7.29 -7.02 -12.92
N VAL A 53 8.01 -8.09 -12.59
CA VAL A 53 7.82 -8.83 -11.33
C VAL A 53 8.30 -7.96 -10.17
N ALA A 54 9.51 -7.42 -10.30
CA ALA A 54 10.06 -6.49 -9.31
C ALA A 54 9.18 -5.25 -9.13
N ALA A 55 8.72 -4.65 -10.24
CA ALA A 55 7.83 -3.49 -10.22
C ALA A 55 6.48 -3.80 -9.55
N SER A 56 5.85 -4.93 -9.88
CA SER A 56 4.60 -5.39 -9.27
C SER A 56 4.72 -5.50 -7.74
N LEU A 57 5.78 -6.16 -7.27
CA LEU A 57 5.99 -6.41 -5.84
C LEU A 57 6.43 -5.14 -5.09
N LEU A 58 7.23 -4.28 -5.73
CA LEU A 58 7.57 -2.96 -5.20
C LEU A 58 6.31 -2.11 -5.02
N PHE A 59 5.44 -2.04 -6.04
CA PHE A 59 4.16 -1.34 -5.96
C PHE A 59 3.32 -1.87 -4.80
N GLN A 60 3.19 -3.19 -4.67
CA GLN A 60 2.44 -3.82 -3.57
C GLN A 60 3.03 -3.43 -2.19
N GLY A 61 4.36 -3.47 -2.06
CA GLY A 61 5.05 -3.11 -0.82
C GLY A 61 4.91 -1.63 -0.44
N LEU A 62 4.84 -0.73 -1.42
CA LEU A 62 4.55 0.68 -1.21
C LEU A 62 3.07 0.90 -0.86
N ALA A 63 2.14 0.25 -1.57
CA ALA A 63 0.72 0.29 -1.25
C ALA A 63 0.43 -0.18 0.17
N ALA A 64 1.11 -1.23 0.65
CA ALA A 64 0.96 -1.71 2.02
C ALA A 64 1.45 -0.68 3.06
N ARG A 65 2.53 0.07 2.76
CA ARG A 65 3.03 1.16 3.61
C ARG A 65 2.10 2.38 3.61
N LEU A 66 1.34 2.58 2.55
CA LEU A 66 0.32 3.64 2.48
C LEU A 66 -0.95 3.24 3.26
N TRP A 67 -1.46 2.02 3.05
CA TRP A 67 -2.72 1.55 3.64
C TRP A 67 -2.63 1.26 5.13
N SER A 68 -1.60 0.51 5.56
CA SER A 68 -1.52 -0.01 6.93
C SER A 68 -1.62 1.08 8.00
N PRO A 69 -0.85 2.18 7.96
CA PRO A 69 -0.91 3.19 9.00
C PRO A 69 -2.24 3.95 9.02
N VAL A 70 -2.78 4.29 7.85
CA VAL A 70 -3.99 5.14 7.80
C VAL A 70 -5.26 4.38 8.15
N VAL A 71 -5.36 3.10 7.77
CA VAL A 71 -6.48 2.23 8.17
C VAL A 71 -6.43 1.97 9.68
N ALA A 72 -5.24 1.73 10.24
CA ALA A 72 -5.09 1.56 11.68
C ALA A 72 -5.41 2.84 12.46
N ALA A 73 -4.96 4.00 11.99
CA ALA A 73 -5.27 5.28 12.62
C ALA A 73 -6.77 5.60 12.55
N ALA A 74 -7.41 5.35 11.41
CA ALA A 74 -8.82 5.65 11.20
C ALA A 74 -9.73 4.74 12.05
N ALA A 75 -9.35 3.48 12.26
CA ALA A 75 -10.04 2.60 13.21
C ALA A 75 -9.97 3.12 14.66
N LEU A 76 -8.94 3.93 14.98
CA LEU A 76 -8.81 4.64 16.26
C LEU A 76 -9.44 6.05 16.23
N GLY A 77 -10.26 6.35 15.23
CA GLY A 77 -11.02 7.61 15.10
C GLY A 77 -10.23 8.80 14.54
N VAL A 78 -9.08 8.56 13.91
CA VAL A 78 -8.25 9.62 13.32
C VAL A 78 -7.87 9.31 11.88
N VAL A 79 -8.24 10.16 10.94
CA VAL A 79 -7.82 10.09 9.54
C VAL A 79 -6.61 11.02 9.34
N PRO A 80 -5.38 10.50 9.13
CA PRO A 80 -4.21 11.35 8.89
C PRO A 80 -4.26 11.98 7.50
N ASP A 81 -3.85 13.24 7.39
CA ASP A 81 -3.69 13.93 6.11
C ASP A 81 -2.35 13.55 5.47
N LEU A 82 -2.40 13.01 4.25
CA LEU A 82 -1.23 12.61 3.47
C LEU A 82 -0.82 13.63 2.40
N GLY A 83 -1.43 14.82 2.34
CA GLY A 83 -1.17 15.82 1.29
C GLY A 83 0.29 16.29 1.18
N GLY A 84 1.08 16.14 2.25
CA GLY A 84 2.50 16.46 2.30
C GLY A 84 3.41 15.24 2.38
N LEU A 85 2.96 14.05 1.97
CA LEU A 85 3.70 12.81 2.14
C LEU A 85 5.05 12.85 1.40
N ARG A 86 6.11 12.59 2.16
CA ARG A 86 7.47 12.44 1.64
C ARG A 86 7.95 11.01 1.85
N TRP A 87 8.91 10.62 1.04
CA TRP A 87 9.58 9.34 1.17
C TRP A 87 11.08 9.44 0.95
N ARG A 88 11.78 8.44 1.47
CA ARG A 88 13.17 8.08 1.12
C ARG A 88 13.21 6.61 0.75
N VAL A 89 14.22 6.17 0.00
CA VAL A 89 14.30 4.81 -0.57
C VAL A 89 15.32 3.90 0.12
N GLU A 90 16.21 4.46 0.95
CA GLU A 90 17.29 3.73 1.62
C GLU A 90 17.41 4.11 3.11
N PRO A 91 16.79 3.35 4.03
CA PRO A 91 15.72 2.38 3.76
C PRO A 91 14.42 3.07 3.33
N ILE A 92 13.50 2.33 2.70
CA ILE A 92 12.17 2.86 2.35
C ILE A 92 11.46 3.32 3.63
N ALA A 93 11.17 4.62 3.72
CA ALA A 93 10.40 5.21 4.81
C ALA A 93 9.47 6.29 4.28
N LEU A 94 8.31 6.42 4.92
CA LEU A 94 7.32 7.47 4.67
C LEU A 94 7.34 8.46 5.81
N GLY A 95 7.06 9.73 5.52
CA GLY A 95 7.03 10.75 6.56
C GLY A 95 6.25 11.99 6.20
N LEU A 96 5.85 12.72 7.25
CA LEU A 96 5.19 14.03 7.19
C LEU A 96 6.00 15.02 8.01
N VAL A 97 6.30 16.19 7.47
CA VAL A 97 6.99 17.25 8.24
C VAL A 97 6.09 17.70 9.39
N GLU A 98 4.85 18.08 9.06
CA GLU A 98 3.82 18.48 10.02
C GLU A 98 2.62 17.53 9.92
N PRO A 99 2.46 16.56 10.84
CA PRO A 99 1.32 15.66 10.80
C PRO A 99 0.02 16.40 11.14
N ARG A 100 -0.95 16.35 10.22
CA ARG A 100 -2.32 16.86 10.38
C ARG A 100 -3.33 15.75 10.11
N GLY A 101 -4.59 16.00 10.41
CA GLY A 101 -5.65 15.04 10.17
C GLY A 101 -6.98 15.45 10.79
N TRP A 102 -7.95 14.55 10.69
CA TRP A 102 -9.31 14.76 11.15
C TRP A 102 -9.68 13.71 12.18
N ARG A 103 -10.49 14.11 13.18
CA ARG A 103 -11.15 13.16 14.07
C ARG A 103 -12.53 12.85 13.51
N THR A 104 -12.92 11.58 13.52
CA THR A 104 -14.24 11.15 13.07
C THR A 104 -14.59 9.79 13.68
N ASP A 105 -15.86 9.56 13.92
CA ASP A 105 -16.48 8.25 14.17
C ASP A 105 -17.30 7.77 12.96
N ASP A 106 -17.46 8.60 11.92
CA ASP A 106 -18.11 8.26 10.65
C ASP A 106 -17.14 7.45 9.76
N LEU A 107 -17.40 6.15 9.72
CA LEU A 107 -16.68 5.18 8.89
C LEU A 107 -16.79 5.43 7.39
N SER A 108 -17.96 5.88 6.91
CA SER A 108 -18.18 6.14 5.49
C SER A 108 -17.37 7.35 5.05
N TRP A 109 -17.39 8.42 5.85
CA TRP A 109 -16.56 9.59 5.64
C TRP A 109 -15.06 9.25 5.71
N ALA A 110 -14.65 8.43 6.68
CA ALA A 110 -13.26 8.00 6.79
C ALA A 110 -12.82 7.21 5.55
N ALA A 111 -13.63 6.26 5.09
CA ALA A 111 -13.35 5.47 3.91
C ALA A 111 -13.27 6.32 2.64
N GLU A 112 -14.18 7.27 2.45
CA GLU A 112 -14.14 8.22 1.33
C GLU A 112 -12.86 9.06 1.36
N ARG A 113 -12.52 9.64 2.52
CA ARG A 113 -11.33 10.50 2.63
C ARG A 113 -10.04 9.72 2.39
N LEU A 114 -9.93 8.52 2.96
CA LEU A 114 -8.79 7.63 2.75
C LEU A 114 -8.69 7.17 1.30
N HIS A 115 -9.82 6.84 0.68
CA HIS A 115 -9.87 6.45 -0.73
C HIS A 115 -9.32 7.57 -1.62
N VAL A 116 -9.84 8.79 -1.49
CA VAL A 116 -9.35 9.95 -2.27
C VAL A 116 -7.86 10.20 -2.04
N MET A 117 -7.39 10.18 -0.79
CA MET A 117 -5.98 10.46 -0.49
C MET A 117 -5.04 9.35 -0.98
N VAL A 118 -5.37 8.08 -0.72
CA VAL A 118 -4.47 6.96 -1.02
C VAL A 118 -4.61 6.51 -2.47
N VAL A 119 -5.83 6.27 -2.96
CA VAL A 119 -6.04 5.79 -4.33
C VAL A 119 -5.72 6.91 -5.32
N ASP A 120 -6.43 8.03 -5.23
CA ASP A 120 -6.31 9.09 -6.24
C ASP A 120 -5.07 9.95 -6.02
N GLY A 121 -4.74 10.27 -4.77
CA GLY A 121 -3.62 11.14 -4.43
C GLY A 121 -2.24 10.49 -4.48
N LEU A 122 -2.13 9.17 -4.29
CA LEU A 122 -0.82 8.51 -4.12
C LEU A 122 -0.62 7.31 -5.05
N LEU A 123 -1.54 6.36 -5.09
CA LEU A 123 -1.41 5.13 -5.88
C LEU A 123 -1.56 5.39 -7.38
N ARG A 124 -2.50 6.23 -7.83
CA ARG A 124 -2.62 6.60 -9.24
C ARG A 124 -1.38 7.34 -9.76
N PRO A 125 -0.83 8.37 -9.08
CA PRO A 125 0.42 9.00 -9.50
C PRO A 125 1.61 8.04 -9.49
N LEU A 126 1.71 7.16 -8.48
CA LEU A 126 2.75 6.12 -8.46
C LEU A 126 2.62 5.22 -9.68
N TYR A 127 1.42 4.72 -9.96
CA TYR A 127 1.16 3.84 -11.10
C TYR A 127 1.49 4.54 -12.43
N ALA A 128 1.04 5.77 -12.62
CA ALA A 128 1.35 6.57 -13.81
C ALA A 128 2.86 6.76 -13.99
N SER A 129 3.61 7.02 -12.92
CA SER A 129 5.07 7.14 -12.96
C SER A 129 5.73 5.80 -13.34
N MET A 130 5.24 4.68 -12.82
CA MET A 130 5.77 3.35 -13.15
C MET A 130 5.50 2.96 -14.61
N LEU A 131 4.34 3.32 -15.16
CA LEU A 131 4.00 3.07 -16.57
C LEU A 131 4.96 3.74 -17.57
N THR A 132 5.75 4.73 -17.14
CA THR A 132 6.76 5.36 -18.00
C THR A 132 7.95 4.44 -18.33
N PHE A 133 8.17 3.37 -17.55
CA PHE A 133 9.34 2.48 -17.71
C PHE A 133 9.05 0.98 -17.61
N VAL A 134 7.83 0.58 -17.25
CA VAL A 134 7.40 -0.83 -17.18
C VAL A 134 5.90 -0.97 -17.44
N ASN A 135 5.54 -1.93 -18.28
CA ASN A 135 4.14 -2.27 -18.54
C ASN A 135 3.58 -3.10 -17.38
N LEU A 136 2.57 -2.56 -16.70
CA LEU A 136 1.79 -3.23 -15.66
C LEU A 136 0.32 -3.18 -16.07
N ALA A 137 -0.40 -4.30 -15.92
CA ALA A 137 -1.83 -4.33 -16.22
C ALA A 137 -2.63 -3.73 -15.06
N ASP A 138 -3.71 -3.01 -15.36
CA ASP A 138 -4.59 -2.39 -14.35
C ASP A 138 -5.05 -3.40 -13.29
N GLY A 139 -5.52 -4.56 -13.72
CA GLY A 139 -5.99 -5.61 -12.81
C GLY A 139 -4.88 -6.11 -11.86
N LEU A 140 -3.63 -6.15 -12.31
CA LEU A 140 -2.49 -6.52 -11.45
C LEU A 140 -2.22 -5.43 -10.41
N VAL A 141 -2.21 -4.17 -10.82
CA VAL A 141 -1.89 -3.04 -9.93
C VAL A 141 -2.97 -2.86 -8.86
N TRP A 142 -4.24 -2.86 -9.27
CA TRP A 142 -5.34 -2.71 -8.33
C TRP A 142 -5.58 -3.96 -7.48
N GLY A 143 -5.25 -5.14 -8.02
CA GLY A 143 -5.13 -6.36 -7.23
C GLY A 143 -4.09 -6.30 -6.13
N ASN A 144 -2.90 -5.79 -6.43
CA ASN A 144 -1.84 -5.59 -5.44
C ASN A 144 -2.23 -4.52 -4.41
N ALA A 145 -2.89 -3.43 -4.83
CA ALA A 145 -3.39 -2.40 -3.91
C ALA A 145 -4.44 -2.98 -2.95
N ALA A 146 -5.34 -3.83 -3.44
CA ALA A 146 -6.33 -4.53 -2.63
C ALA A 146 -5.71 -5.58 -1.71
N SER A 147 -4.75 -6.36 -2.21
CA SER A 147 -3.95 -7.30 -1.41
C SER A 147 -3.29 -6.58 -0.24
N ALA A 148 -2.68 -5.43 -0.50
CA ALA A 148 -2.06 -4.58 0.51
C ALA A 148 -3.07 -4.03 1.52
N LEU A 149 -4.26 -3.60 1.07
CA LEU A 149 -5.33 -3.12 1.93
C LEU A 149 -5.85 -4.23 2.86
N ALA A 150 -6.21 -5.39 2.29
CA ALA A 150 -6.67 -6.55 3.06
C ALA A 150 -5.58 -7.05 4.02
N GLY A 151 -4.33 -7.13 3.55
CA GLY A 151 -3.17 -7.53 4.34
C GLY A 151 -2.89 -6.62 5.53
N SER A 152 -3.40 -5.38 5.54
CA SER A 152 -3.29 -4.51 6.71
C SER A 152 -3.99 -5.09 7.95
N LEU A 153 -4.99 -5.96 7.78
CA LEU A 153 -5.71 -6.64 8.87
C LEU A 153 -4.90 -7.78 9.51
N ASN A 154 -3.88 -8.30 8.82
CA ASN A 154 -3.12 -9.48 9.27
C ASN A 154 -2.15 -9.19 10.42
N VAL A 155 -1.93 -7.91 10.75
CA VAL A 155 -0.99 -7.48 11.80
C VAL A 155 -1.65 -6.44 12.70
N GLY A 156 -1.48 -6.64 14.01
CA GLY A 156 -2.09 -5.83 15.05
C GLY A 156 -3.31 -6.50 15.67
N PRO A 157 -4.04 -5.79 16.54
CA PRO A 157 -5.26 -6.30 17.15
C PRO A 157 -6.33 -6.61 16.10
N ASP A 158 -7.06 -7.71 16.33
CA ASP A 158 -8.30 -7.98 15.61
C ASP A 158 -9.38 -7.01 16.09
N ASP A 159 -9.69 -6.02 15.24
CA ASP A 159 -10.58 -4.92 15.53
C ASP A 159 -11.72 -4.86 14.51
N GLY A 160 -12.96 -4.86 15.01
CA GLY A 160 -14.16 -4.86 14.17
C GLY A 160 -14.33 -3.58 13.37
N VAL A 161 -13.92 -2.43 13.92
CA VAL A 161 -13.99 -1.12 13.23
C VAL A 161 -13.03 -1.12 12.06
N ARG A 162 -11.81 -1.62 12.24
CA ARG A 162 -10.82 -1.77 11.18
C ARG A 162 -11.27 -2.69 10.07
N HIS A 163 -11.87 -3.82 10.40
CA HIS A 163 -12.48 -4.73 9.43
C HIS A 163 -13.61 -4.04 8.64
N ALA A 164 -14.51 -3.36 9.33
CA ALA A 164 -15.61 -2.62 8.68
C ALA A 164 -15.07 -1.53 7.74
N LEU A 165 -14.05 -0.78 8.15
CA LEU A 165 -13.41 0.23 7.32
C LEU A 165 -12.77 -0.35 6.07
N VAL A 166 -12.04 -1.46 6.18
CA VAL A 166 -11.46 -2.13 5.01
C VAL A 166 -12.55 -2.61 4.06
N ARG A 167 -13.62 -3.22 4.58
CA ARG A 167 -14.76 -3.69 3.78
C ARG A 167 -15.46 -2.53 3.06
N GLU A 168 -15.60 -1.39 3.73
CA GLU A 168 -16.14 -0.16 3.16
C GLU A 168 -15.23 0.39 2.04
N LEU A 169 -13.90 0.39 2.19
CA LEU A 169 -12.99 0.77 1.12
C LEU A 169 -13.09 -0.13 -0.13
N PHE A 170 -13.43 -1.41 0.03
CA PHE A 170 -13.66 -2.35 -1.08
C PHE A 170 -14.95 -2.07 -1.87
N THR A 171 -15.84 -1.20 -1.40
CA THR A 171 -17.04 -0.78 -2.17
C THR A 171 -16.75 0.38 -3.13
N ARG A 172 -15.50 0.84 -3.21
CA ARG A 172 -15.08 2.01 -4.01
C ARG A 172 -14.13 1.62 -5.14
N GLU A 173 -14.44 2.06 -6.36
CA GLU A 173 -13.58 1.84 -7.52
C GLU A 173 -12.21 2.49 -7.32
N PRO A 174 -11.08 1.86 -7.73
CA PRO A 174 -10.96 0.67 -8.55
C PRO A 174 -10.79 -0.62 -7.73
N LEU A 175 -11.16 -0.63 -6.44
CA LEU A 175 -11.03 -1.78 -5.56
C LEU A 175 -12.25 -2.73 -5.63
N VAL A 176 -13.32 -2.32 -6.30
CA VAL A 176 -14.52 -3.14 -6.47
C VAL A 176 -14.19 -4.36 -7.32
N GLY A 177 -14.57 -5.55 -6.84
CA GLY A 177 -14.50 -6.79 -7.61
C GLY A 177 -13.08 -7.30 -7.95
N VAL A 178 -12.01 -6.68 -7.41
CA VAL A 178 -10.63 -7.12 -7.64
C VAL A 178 -10.25 -8.38 -6.85
N GLY A 179 -11.12 -8.80 -5.93
CA GLY A 179 -11.00 -9.97 -5.09
C GLY A 179 -12.30 -10.24 -4.33
N GLU A 180 -12.29 -11.28 -3.52
CA GLU A 180 -13.40 -11.72 -2.71
C GLU A 180 -12.94 -12.20 -1.34
N TRP A 181 -13.87 -12.20 -0.39
CA TRP A 181 -13.60 -12.65 0.97
C TRP A 181 -14.15 -14.05 1.13
N GLY A 182 -13.26 -15.01 1.29
CA GLY A 182 -13.57 -16.40 1.59
C GLY A 182 -13.41 -16.73 3.08
N PRO A 183 -13.63 -18.00 3.46
CA PRO A 183 -13.49 -18.45 4.85
C PRO A 183 -12.06 -18.26 5.40
N ASP A 184 -11.06 -18.35 4.53
CA ASP A 184 -9.64 -18.21 4.89
C ASP A 184 -9.10 -16.77 4.68
N GLY A 185 -10.00 -15.81 4.45
CA GLY A 185 -9.68 -14.39 4.26
C GLY A 185 -9.82 -13.92 2.81
N PHE A 186 -9.16 -12.80 2.50
CA PHE A 186 -9.23 -12.17 1.18
C PHE A 186 -8.44 -12.96 0.13
N VAL A 187 -9.04 -13.17 -1.03
CA VAL A 187 -8.39 -13.76 -2.21
C VAL A 187 -8.61 -12.87 -3.41
N ARG A 188 -7.53 -12.52 -4.12
CA ARG A 188 -7.61 -11.64 -5.29
C ARG A 188 -7.95 -12.43 -6.56
N ARG A 189 -8.54 -11.76 -7.56
CA ARG A 189 -8.89 -12.35 -8.87
C ARG A 189 -7.79 -12.27 -9.93
N ASN A 190 -6.63 -11.74 -9.56
CA ASN A 190 -5.49 -11.51 -10.44
C ASN A 190 -4.20 -12.09 -9.83
N CYS A 191 -3.07 -11.96 -10.54
CA CYS A 191 -1.79 -12.46 -10.05
C CYS A 191 -0.81 -11.31 -9.80
N CYS A 192 -0.22 -11.25 -8.60
CA CYS A 192 0.83 -10.29 -8.23
C CYS A 192 2.20 -10.62 -8.84
N LEU A 193 2.31 -11.73 -9.58
CA LEU A 193 3.52 -12.27 -10.18
C LEU A 193 4.58 -12.83 -9.21
N TYR A 194 4.30 -12.88 -7.90
CA TYR A 194 5.25 -13.43 -6.91
C TYR A 194 5.71 -14.86 -7.24
N TYR A 195 4.83 -15.69 -7.81
CA TYR A 195 5.16 -17.06 -8.23
C TYR A 195 6.26 -17.14 -9.30
N ARG A 196 6.61 -16.03 -9.95
CA ARG A 196 7.67 -15.93 -10.97
C ARG A 196 9.03 -15.59 -10.37
N VAL A 197 9.09 -15.24 -9.09
CA VAL A 197 10.37 -15.01 -8.39
C VAL A 197 11.08 -16.36 -8.23
N PRO A 198 12.37 -16.49 -8.56
CA PRO A 198 13.11 -17.73 -8.32
C PRO A 198 13.08 -18.13 -6.84
N GLY A 199 12.69 -19.39 -6.57
CA GLY A 199 12.47 -19.87 -5.20
C GLY A 199 11.24 -19.25 -4.50
N GLY A 200 10.49 -18.39 -5.18
CA GLY A 200 9.19 -17.89 -4.74
C GLY A 200 8.10 -18.95 -4.82
N GLY A 201 6.96 -18.64 -4.22
CA GLY A 201 5.80 -19.53 -4.20
C GLY A 201 4.50 -18.77 -4.49
N MET A 202 3.40 -19.35 -4.05
CA MET A 202 2.09 -18.69 -4.12
C MET A 202 1.95 -17.77 -2.91
N CYS A 203 1.58 -16.51 -3.13
CA CYS A 203 1.28 -15.60 -2.02
C CYS A 203 0.03 -16.05 -1.25
N GLY A 204 -0.21 -15.45 -0.07
CA GLY A 204 -1.29 -15.82 0.85
C GLY A 204 -2.69 -15.72 0.24
N ASP A 205 -2.91 -14.72 -0.60
CA ASP A 205 -4.18 -14.38 -1.26
C ASP A 205 -4.18 -14.73 -2.77
N CYS A 206 -3.38 -15.71 -3.18
CA CYS A 206 -3.16 -15.98 -4.61
C CYS A 206 -4.39 -16.56 -5.31
N GLY A 207 -4.97 -15.82 -6.25
CA GLY A 207 -6.08 -16.29 -7.12
C GLY A 207 -5.73 -17.44 -8.08
N LEU A 208 -4.46 -17.87 -8.13
CA LEU A 208 -4.04 -19.04 -8.92
C LEU A 208 -4.02 -20.34 -8.08
N ARG A 209 -4.35 -20.29 -6.78
CA ARG A 209 -4.40 -21.49 -5.95
C ARG A 209 -5.53 -22.42 -6.44
N PRO A 210 -5.25 -23.71 -6.70
CA PRO A 210 -6.30 -24.68 -7.02
C PRO A 210 -7.24 -24.85 -5.81
N GLY A 211 -8.55 -24.74 -6.02
CA GLY A 211 -9.57 -25.10 -5.01
C GLY A 211 -10.20 -23.96 -4.22
N MET A 212 -10.41 -22.79 -4.84
CA MET A 212 -11.47 -21.87 -4.39
C MET A 212 -12.84 -22.34 -4.87
#